data_AF-A0A4Z2BYZ9-F1
#
_entry.id   AF-A0A4Z2BYZ9-F1
#
_cell.length_a   1.000
_cell.length_b   1.000
_cell.length_c   1.000
_cell.angle_alpha   90.00
_cell.angle_beta   90.00
_cell.angle_gamma   90.00
#
_symmetry.space_group_name_H-M   'P 1'
#
loop_
_entity.id
_entity.type
_entity.pdbx_description
1 polymer ?
#
loop_
_entity_poly.entity_id
_entity_poly.type
_entity_poly.pdbx_seq_one_letter_code
_entity_poly.pdbx_strand_id
1 'polypeptide(L)'
;MAVMRQFGLLLWKNYLQQKRQILVTLVEILLPLLFTGVLIVLRQKVPVKDYPDATVYQSFSVSSLPNEMLNRFQLAFVPHNSSVVRQVAEDVRGKLELSAVRGFDTEEHFEDFVRNDPLSAKVLAAVVFEHQFNHDDEPLPLKVKYHLRFSFTPRFAPVKERSELNPNSDLDWHTLSLYPLFQMPGPREQHCNDGGTPGYYREGFLTVQHAVDQAIMRAYKADSSLLKQTRVVLSRFPYPAFIYDVFVLAIQNQLPLLLVLSFTYISLNIVRSVVQEKERKLKEYMKMMGLSNWLHWSAWFLMFFLFISISVFLVTLLLCIRVSPNGAVLTH
;
A
#
# COMPACT_ATOMS: atom_id res chain seq x y z
N MET A 1 -30.12 -36.31 36.93
CA MET A 1 -30.86 -36.98 35.84
C MET A 1 -32.03 -36.17 35.29
N ALA A 2 -32.89 -35.54 36.11
CA ALA A 2 -34.04 -34.76 35.63
C ALA A 2 -33.68 -33.57 34.72
N VAL A 3 -32.64 -32.81 35.07
CA VAL A 3 -32.19 -31.62 34.31
C VAL A 3 -31.73 -31.96 32.89
N MET A 4 -30.96 -33.05 32.72
CA MET A 4 -30.53 -33.51 31.39
C MET A 4 -31.72 -33.97 30.53
N ARG A 5 -32.73 -34.57 31.15
CA ARG A 5 -33.96 -34.98 30.45
C ARG A 5 -34.79 -33.78 30.02
N GLN A 6 -34.92 -32.76 30.89
CA GLN A 6 -35.55 -31.48 30.55
C GLN A 6 -34.81 -30.75 29.43
N PHE A 7 -33.47 -30.74 29.47
CA PHE A 7 -32.63 -30.16 28.43
C PHE A 7 -32.79 -30.88 27.09
N GLY A 8 -32.77 -32.21 27.08
CA GLY A 8 -33.01 -33.00 25.86
C GLY A 8 -34.40 -32.75 25.24
N LEU A 9 -35.44 -32.62 26.06
CA LEU A 9 -36.79 -32.28 25.59
C LEU A 9 -36.86 -30.86 25.00
N LEU A 10 -36.16 -29.90 25.60
CA LEU A 10 -36.03 -28.55 25.04
C LEU A 10 -35.34 -28.56 23.68
N LEU A 11 -34.24 -29.31 23.55
CA LEU A 11 -33.55 -29.46 22.27
C LEU A 11 -34.45 -30.12 21.21
N TRP A 12 -35.18 -31.16 21.59
CA TRP A 12 -36.14 -31.83 20.71
C TRP A 12 -37.25 -30.88 20.23
N LYS A 13 -37.80 -30.08 21.14
CA LYS A 13 -38.77 -29.03 20.80
C LYS A 13 -38.17 -28.02 19.82
N ASN A 14 -36.98 -27.49 20.12
CA ASN A 14 -36.32 -26.49 19.27
C ASN A 14 -36.02 -27.08 17.87
N TYR A 15 -35.54 -28.33 17.82
CA TYR A 15 -35.32 -29.04 16.57
C TYR A 15 -36.61 -29.24 15.77
N LEU A 16 -37.71 -29.66 16.42
CA LEU A 16 -39.02 -29.78 15.77
C LEU A 16 -39.52 -28.44 15.23
N GLN A 17 -39.29 -27.34 15.94
CA GLN A 17 -39.67 -26.00 15.50
C GLN A 17 -38.91 -25.61 14.22
N GLN A 18 -37.62 -25.91 14.15
CA GLN A 18 -36.80 -25.66 12.96
C GLN A 18 -37.14 -26.60 11.80
N LYS A 19 -37.42 -27.88 12.09
CA LYS A 19 -37.88 -28.86 11.09
C LYS A 19 -39.20 -28.46 10.44
N ARG A 20 -40.02 -27.62 11.09
CA ARG A 20 -41.24 -27.07 10.48
C ARG A 20 -40.95 -25.90 9.52
N GLN A 21 -39.75 -25.35 9.54
CA GLN A 21 -39.28 -24.23 8.72
C GLN A 21 -38.17 -24.65 7.75
N ILE A 22 -38.36 -25.79 7.06
CA ILE A 22 -37.35 -26.39 6.16
C ILE A 22 -36.85 -25.40 5.11
N LEU A 23 -37.76 -24.61 4.53
CA LEU A 23 -37.40 -23.59 3.54
C LEU A 23 -36.46 -22.52 4.11
N VAL A 24 -36.70 -22.09 5.36
CA VAL A 24 -35.86 -21.09 6.03
C VAL A 24 -34.48 -21.67 6.29
N THR A 25 -34.40 -22.90 6.81
CA THR A 25 -33.11 -23.58 7.03
C THR A 25 -32.33 -23.83 5.74
N LEU A 26 -33.04 -24.09 4.63
CA LEU A 26 -32.40 -24.27 3.33
C LEU A 26 -31.80 -22.95 2.86
N VAL A 27 -32.55 -21.84 2.95
CA VAL A 27 -32.04 -20.50 2.59
C VAL A 27 -30.89 -20.08 3.51
N GLU A 28 -30.94 -20.40 4.80
CA GLU A 28 -29.84 -20.15 5.76
C GLU A 28 -28.54 -20.84 5.38
N ILE A 29 -28.61 -22.05 4.83
CA ILE A 29 -27.43 -22.78 4.36
C ILE A 29 -27.03 -22.29 2.96
N LEU A 30 -27.99 -22.08 2.07
CA LEU A 30 -27.73 -21.73 0.67
C LEU A 30 -27.18 -20.31 0.52
N LEU A 31 -27.56 -19.35 1.38
CA LEU A 31 -27.11 -17.97 1.25
C LEU A 31 -25.58 -17.81 1.46
N PRO A 32 -24.95 -18.32 2.53
CA PRO A 32 -23.48 -18.34 2.63
C PRO A 32 -22.79 -19.14 1.52
N LEU A 33 -23.40 -20.23 1.06
CA LEU A 33 -22.89 -21.00 -0.07
C LEU A 33 -22.95 -20.22 -1.40
N LEU A 34 -23.95 -19.37 -1.58
CA LEU A 34 -24.05 -18.49 -2.74
C LEU A 34 -22.93 -17.43 -2.72
N PHE A 35 -22.70 -16.76 -1.59
CA PHE A 35 -21.64 -15.77 -1.47
C PHE A 35 -20.24 -16.38 -1.68
N THR A 36 -19.99 -17.57 -1.15
CA THR A 36 -18.75 -18.31 -1.41
C THR A 36 -18.66 -18.79 -2.87
N GLY A 37 -19.79 -19.20 -3.47
CA GLY A 37 -19.86 -19.53 -4.90
C GLY A 37 -19.45 -18.35 -5.80
N VAL A 38 -19.89 -17.13 -5.46
CA VAL A 38 -19.47 -15.90 -6.16
C VAL A 38 -17.96 -15.70 -6.07
N LEU A 39 -17.36 -15.91 -4.89
CA LEU A 39 -15.90 -15.84 -4.71
C LEU A 39 -15.15 -16.87 -5.56
N ILE A 40 -15.66 -18.09 -5.66
CA ILE A 40 -15.08 -19.14 -6.51
C ILE A 40 -15.12 -18.74 -7.99
N VAL A 41 -16.23 -18.17 -8.45
CA VAL A 41 -16.35 -17.67 -9.84
C VAL A 41 -15.35 -16.55 -10.10
N LEU A 42 -15.20 -15.61 -9.16
CA LEU A 42 -14.20 -14.55 -9.27
C LEU A 42 -12.76 -15.12 -9.29
N ARG A 43 -12.47 -16.13 -8.46
CA ARG A 43 -11.17 -16.83 -8.47
C ARG A 43 -10.84 -17.42 -9.83
N GLN A 44 -11.82 -17.98 -10.52
CA GLN A 44 -11.61 -18.57 -11.86
C GLN A 44 -11.34 -17.53 -12.95
N LYS A 45 -11.78 -16.28 -12.75
CA LYS A 45 -11.57 -15.19 -13.72
C LYS A 45 -10.22 -14.51 -13.59
N VAL A 46 -9.57 -14.59 -12.41
CA VAL A 46 -8.28 -13.95 -12.16
C VAL A 46 -7.15 -14.98 -12.29
N PRO A 47 -6.23 -14.84 -13.27
CA PRO A 47 -5.12 -15.76 -13.43
C PRO A 47 -4.05 -15.52 -12.36
N VAL A 48 -3.41 -16.60 -11.92
CA VAL A 48 -2.21 -16.59 -11.08
C VAL A 48 -1.00 -16.66 -11.97
N LYS A 49 0.03 -15.85 -11.72
CA LYS A 49 1.33 -15.94 -12.40
C LYS A 49 2.40 -16.31 -11.39
N ASP A 50 3.14 -17.36 -11.68
CA ASP A 50 4.26 -17.82 -10.85
C ASP A 50 5.58 -17.30 -11.44
N TYR A 51 6.42 -16.72 -10.59
CA TYR A 51 7.76 -16.27 -10.92
C TYR A 51 8.75 -17.10 -10.08
N PRO A 52 9.22 -18.25 -10.60
CA PRO A 52 10.05 -19.20 -9.86
C PRO A 52 11.49 -18.70 -9.66
N ASP A 53 11.94 -17.79 -10.52
CA ASP A 53 13.28 -17.22 -10.47
C ASP A 53 13.28 -15.87 -9.76
N ALA A 54 14.42 -15.53 -9.14
CA ALA A 54 14.63 -14.23 -8.53
C ALA A 54 14.60 -13.12 -9.61
N THR A 55 13.87 -12.05 -9.34
CA THR A 55 13.83 -10.88 -10.22
C THR A 55 15.09 -10.05 -10.03
N VAL A 56 15.97 -10.05 -11.02
CA VAL A 56 17.24 -9.31 -10.99
C VAL A 56 17.10 -8.04 -11.83
N TYR A 57 17.57 -6.92 -11.29
CA TYR A 57 17.52 -5.61 -11.94
C TYR A 57 18.89 -5.24 -12.51
N GLN A 58 18.90 -4.61 -13.68
CA GLN A 58 20.12 -4.11 -14.27
C GLN A 58 20.59 -2.83 -13.57
N SER A 59 21.89 -2.70 -13.40
CA SER A 59 22.49 -1.47 -12.88
C SER A 59 22.38 -0.33 -13.89
N PHE A 60 22.12 0.88 -13.41
CA PHE A 60 22.06 2.10 -14.21
C PHE A 60 23.02 3.17 -13.67
N SER A 61 23.40 4.12 -14.54
CA SER A 61 24.27 5.23 -14.18
C SER A 61 23.45 6.45 -13.75
N VAL A 62 23.93 7.18 -12.75
CA VAL A 62 23.39 8.47 -12.29
C VAL A 62 24.30 9.65 -12.67
N SER A 63 25.20 9.43 -13.64
CA SER A 63 26.15 10.45 -14.09
C SER A 63 25.51 11.53 -14.96
N SER A 64 24.41 11.22 -15.65
CA SER A 64 23.76 12.08 -16.65
C SER A 64 22.27 12.21 -16.36
N LEU A 65 21.69 13.37 -16.70
CA LEU A 65 20.24 13.55 -16.64
C LEU A 65 19.55 12.77 -17.77
N PRO A 66 18.28 12.38 -17.58
CA PRO A 66 17.45 11.90 -18.68
C PRO A 66 17.39 12.91 -19.83
N ASN A 67 17.45 12.41 -21.08
CA ASN A 67 17.54 13.25 -22.29
C ASN A 67 16.44 14.32 -22.39
N GLU A 68 15.25 14.05 -21.83
CA GLU A 68 14.11 14.98 -21.86
C GLU A 68 14.34 16.26 -21.04
N MET A 69 15.34 16.27 -20.15
CA MET A 69 15.60 17.33 -19.18
C MET A 69 16.79 18.23 -19.54
N LEU A 70 17.63 17.78 -20.46
CA LEU A 70 18.87 18.48 -20.85
C LEU A 70 18.56 19.88 -21.39
N ASN A 71 19.36 20.87 -21.00
CA ASN A 71 19.28 22.27 -21.43
C ASN A 71 17.92 22.98 -21.23
N ARG A 72 16.95 22.38 -20.53
CA ARG A 72 15.63 22.99 -20.28
C ARG A 72 15.52 23.65 -18.93
N PHE A 73 16.25 23.16 -17.95
CA PHE A 73 16.12 23.56 -16.56
C PHE A 73 17.32 24.34 -16.04
N GLN A 74 17.09 25.08 -14.97
CA GLN A 74 18.06 25.86 -14.23
C GLN A 74 18.27 25.26 -12.84
N LEU A 75 19.47 25.42 -12.27
CA LEU A 75 19.75 25.04 -10.89
C LEU A 75 19.59 26.27 -10.00
N ALA A 76 18.91 26.13 -8.87
CA ALA A 76 18.91 27.15 -7.82
C ALA A 76 19.92 26.78 -6.72
N PHE A 77 20.51 27.76 -6.05
CA PHE A 77 21.37 27.51 -4.90
C PHE A 77 21.22 28.58 -3.82
N VAL A 78 21.41 28.17 -2.57
CA VAL A 78 21.31 29.01 -1.37
C VAL A 78 22.43 28.62 -0.39
N PRO A 79 23.19 29.56 0.19
CA PRO A 79 23.11 31.02 0.03
C PRO A 79 23.94 31.55 -1.16
N HIS A 80 23.56 32.69 -1.72
CA HIS A 80 24.27 33.37 -2.82
C HIS A 80 25.60 34.01 -2.39
N ASN A 81 25.74 34.37 -1.11
CA ASN A 81 26.87 35.14 -0.58
C ASN A 81 28.21 34.38 -0.68
N SER A 82 28.20 33.05 -0.57
CA SER A 82 29.45 32.27 -0.62
C SER A 82 29.95 32.06 -2.06
N SER A 83 31.21 32.44 -2.31
CA SER A 83 31.89 32.21 -3.59
C SER A 83 32.09 30.72 -3.86
N VAL A 84 32.31 29.92 -2.81
CA VAL A 84 32.49 28.47 -2.88
C VAL A 84 31.19 27.77 -3.27
N VAL A 85 30.06 28.16 -2.67
CA VAL A 85 28.74 27.60 -3.03
C VAL A 85 28.40 27.92 -4.49
N ARG A 86 28.72 29.13 -4.95
CA ARG A 86 28.55 29.52 -6.35
C ARG A 86 29.42 28.67 -7.28
N GLN A 87 30.67 28.40 -6.91
CA GLN A 87 31.56 27.52 -7.67
C GLN A 87 31.00 26.08 -7.75
N VAL A 88 30.50 25.55 -6.62
CA VAL A 88 29.86 24.23 -6.57
C VAL A 88 28.64 24.18 -7.50
N ALA A 89 27.79 25.21 -7.48
CA ALA A 89 26.61 25.28 -8.34
C ALA A 89 26.98 25.35 -9.83
N GLU A 90 28.06 26.06 -10.18
CA GLU A 90 28.60 26.13 -11.54
C GLU A 90 29.19 24.80 -12.02
N ASP A 91 29.90 24.09 -11.14
CA ASP A 91 30.41 22.74 -11.41
C ASP A 91 29.25 21.75 -11.68
N VAL A 92 28.17 21.85 -10.91
CA VAL A 92 26.95 21.04 -11.11
C VAL A 92 26.29 21.39 -12.44
N ARG A 93 26.17 22.68 -12.78
CA ARG A 93 25.65 23.13 -14.08
C ARG A 93 26.43 22.52 -15.23
N GLY A 94 27.76 22.60 -15.16
CA GLY A 94 28.64 22.08 -16.21
C GLY A 94 28.54 20.56 -16.36
N LYS A 95 28.40 19.82 -15.25
CA LYS A 95 28.26 18.35 -15.29
C LYS A 95 26.90 17.88 -15.82
N LEU A 96 25.83 18.60 -15.46
CA LEU A 96 24.45 18.22 -15.79
C LEU A 96 23.92 18.88 -17.07
N GLU A 97 24.72 19.72 -17.73
CA GLU A 97 24.31 20.48 -18.93
C GLU A 97 23.01 21.26 -18.69
N LEU A 98 22.96 22.00 -17.58
CA LEU A 98 21.83 22.85 -17.23
C LEU A 98 21.95 24.22 -17.91
N SER A 99 20.80 24.85 -18.19
CA SER A 99 20.75 26.12 -18.94
C SER A 99 21.37 27.28 -18.18
N ALA A 100 21.09 27.41 -16.88
CA ALA A 100 21.61 28.48 -16.04
C ALA A 100 21.61 28.07 -14.56
N VAL A 101 22.30 28.87 -13.74
CA VAL A 101 22.29 28.76 -12.28
C VAL A 101 21.73 30.08 -11.72
N ARG A 102 20.90 30.00 -10.68
CA ARG A 102 20.33 31.15 -9.99
C ARG A 102 20.59 31.06 -8.48
N GLY A 103 21.22 32.07 -7.91
CA GLY A 103 21.47 32.16 -6.47
C GLY A 103 20.36 32.91 -5.75
N PHE A 104 20.07 32.52 -4.51
CA PHE A 104 19.22 33.25 -3.57
C PHE A 104 19.93 33.43 -2.23
N ASP A 105 19.67 34.54 -1.55
CA ASP A 105 20.36 34.87 -0.29
C ASP A 105 19.88 33.99 0.86
N THR A 106 18.57 33.76 0.96
CA THR A 106 17.93 32.93 1.99
C THR A 106 16.95 31.94 1.36
N GLU A 107 16.60 30.91 2.14
CA GLU A 107 15.60 29.93 1.74
C GLU A 107 14.20 30.56 1.58
N GLU A 108 13.84 31.52 2.44
CA GLU A 108 12.57 32.25 2.35
C GLU A 108 12.43 33.00 1.03
N HIS A 109 13.50 33.68 0.57
CA HIS A 109 13.52 34.34 -0.73
C HIS A 109 13.35 33.36 -1.91
N PHE A 110 13.89 32.15 -1.77
CA PHE A 110 13.67 31.09 -2.75
C PHE A 110 12.21 30.60 -2.74
N GLU A 111 11.61 30.41 -1.56
CA GLU A 111 10.21 30.00 -1.44
C GLU A 111 9.24 31.04 -2.02
N ASP A 112 9.47 32.33 -1.74
CA ASP A 112 8.70 33.44 -2.30
C ASP A 112 8.81 33.50 -3.83
N PHE A 113 10.00 33.24 -4.37
CA PHE A 113 10.22 33.14 -5.81
C PHE A 113 9.43 31.98 -6.43
N VAL A 114 9.46 30.81 -5.80
CA VAL A 114 8.71 29.63 -6.28
C VAL A 114 7.20 29.87 -6.25
N ARG A 115 6.70 30.62 -5.26
CA ARG A 115 5.26 30.90 -5.11
C ARG A 115 4.74 31.91 -6.12
N ASN A 116 5.52 32.94 -6.43
CA ASN A 116 5.02 34.13 -7.13
C ASN A 116 5.46 34.23 -8.59
N ASP A 117 6.59 33.62 -8.99
CA ASP A 117 7.15 33.77 -10.33
C ASP A 117 6.86 32.53 -11.22
N PRO A 118 6.27 32.70 -12.43
CA PRO A 118 6.07 31.60 -13.37
C PRO A 118 7.40 30.99 -13.90
N LEU A 119 8.52 31.69 -13.79
CA LEU A 119 9.85 31.19 -14.16
C LEU A 119 10.33 30.07 -13.21
N SER A 120 9.71 29.92 -12.04
CA SER A 120 9.97 28.82 -11.10
C SER A 120 9.80 27.43 -11.73
N ALA A 121 8.90 27.29 -12.72
CA ALA A 121 8.69 26.04 -13.45
C ALA A 121 9.95 25.55 -14.19
N LYS A 122 10.87 26.46 -14.52
CA LYS A 122 12.16 26.14 -15.17
C LYS A 122 13.25 25.74 -14.17
N VAL A 123 13.02 25.84 -12.85
CA VAL A 123 14.00 25.39 -11.85
C VAL A 123 13.90 23.88 -11.70
N LEU A 124 15.00 23.17 -11.90
CA LEU A 124 15.07 21.72 -11.71
C LEU A 124 14.95 21.39 -10.22
N ALA A 125 15.88 21.95 -9.46
CA ALA A 125 16.06 21.77 -8.03
C ALA A 125 16.82 22.96 -7.44
N ALA A 126 16.65 23.21 -6.15
CA ALA A 126 17.51 24.09 -5.38
C ALA A 126 18.41 23.30 -4.43
N VAL A 127 19.68 23.69 -4.38
CA VAL A 127 20.65 23.16 -3.41
C VAL A 127 20.75 24.15 -2.26
N VAL A 128 20.28 23.76 -1.08
CA VAL A 128 20.28 24.61 0.12
C VAL A 128 21.33 24.08 1.08
N PHE A 129 22.34 24.90 1.36
CA PHE A 129 23.36 24.62 2.36
C PHE A 129 22.90 25.14 3.72
N GLU A 130 22.90 24.29 4.75
CA GLU A 130 22.48 24.68 6.12
C GLU A 130 23.52 25.56 6.82
N HIS A 131 24.74 25.59 6.31
CA HIS A 131 25.83 26.32 6.92
C HIS A 131 25.69 27.84 6.66
N GLN A 132 25.78 28.61 7.74
CA GLN A 132 25.81 30.07 7.67
C GLN A 132 27.24 30.52 7.40
N PHE A 133 27.48 31.08 6.22
CA PHE A 133 28.77 31.67 5.85
C PHE A 133 28.83 33.11 6.33
N ASN A 134 29.83 33.45 7.14
CA ASN A 134 30.02 34.83 7.63
C ASN A 134 30.86 35.67 6.66
N HIS A 135 31.70 35.01 5.86
CA HIS A 135 32.58 35.63 4.87
C HIS A 135 32.43 34.95 3.51
N ASP A 136 32.53 35.72 2.43
CA ASP A 136 32.31 35.23 1.06
C ASP A 136 33.33 34.15 0.65
N ASP A 137 34.56 34.22 1.18
CA ASP A 137 35.68 33.31 0.89
C ASP A 137 35.85 32.19 1.92
N GLU A 138 34.88 32.02 2.83
CA GLU A 138 34.92 30.95 3.82
C GLU A 138 34.81 29.56 3.13
N PRO A 139 35.76 28.64 3.39
CA PRO A 139 35.72 27.30 2.80
C PRO A 139 34.56 26.48 3.36
N LEU A 140 34.14 25.46 2.61
CA LEU A 140 33.10 24.53 3.09
C LEU A 140 33.52 23.85 4.41
N PRO A 141 32.59 23.68 5.36
CA PRO A 141 32.87 22.99 6.62
C PRO A 141 33.09 21.49 6.40
N LEU A 142 34.06 20.88 7.10
CA LEU A 142 34.42 19.45 6.94
C LEU A 142 33.22 18.49 6.91
N LYS A 143 32.15 18.81 7.64
CA LYS A 143 30.85 18.15 7.54
C LYS A 143 29.85 19.09 6.86
N VAL A 144 29.77 18.99 5.54
CA VAL A 144 28.78 19.73 4.75
C VAL A 144 27.41 19.12 4.95
N LYS A 145 26.46 19.94 5.42
CA LYS A 145 25.04 19.59 5.46
C LYS A 145 24.31 20.41 4.39
N TYR A 146 23.63 19.71 3.50
CA TYR A 146 22.80 20.32 2.50
C TYR A 146 21.53 19.48 2.34
N HIS A 147 20.49 20.11 1.82
CA HIS A 147 19.28 19.42 1.39
C HIS A 147 18.86 19.95 0.01
N LEU A 148 18.18 19.09 -0.74
CA LEU A 148 17.72 19.40 -2.09
C LEU A 148 16.22 19.72 -2.05
N ARG A 149 15.83 20.85 -2.63
CA ARG A 149 14.42 21.23 -2.80
C ARG A 149 14.01 20.98 -4.25
N PHE A 150 13.09 20.05 -4.46
CA PHE A 150 12.48 19.78 -5.76
C PHE A 150 11.06 20.34 -5.83
N SER A 151 10.50 20.41 -7.03
CA SER A 151 9.08 20.72 -7.20
C SER A 151 8.22 19.69 -6.46
N PHE A 152 7.14 20.14 -5.84
CA PHE A 152 6.22 19.28 -5.09
C PHE A 152 5.66 18.14 -5.95
N THR A 153 5.30 18.42 -7.21
CA THR A 153 4.76 17.42 -8.13
C THR A 153 5.83 16.94 -9.11
N PRO A 154 6.09 15.61 -9.18
CA PRO A 154 6.92 15.01 -10.23
C PRO A 154 6.47 15.42 -11.63
N ARG A 155 7.39 15.87 -12.48
CA ARG A 155 7.10 16.43 -13.81
C ARG A 155 7.07 15.38 -14.93
N PHE A 156 7.83 14.30 -14.75
CA PHE A 156 8.09 13.24 -15.71
C PHE A 156 7.39 11.93 -15.37
N ALA A 157 6.42 11.95 -14.45
CA ALA A 157 5.59 10.79 -14.16
C ALA A 157 4.76 10.35 -15.40
N PRO A 158 4.65 9.06 -15.72
CA PRO A 158 3.77 8.52 -16.76
C PRO A 158 2.29 8.87 -16.53
N VAL A 159 1.51 8.97 -17.63
CA VAL A 159 0.08 9.34 -17.56
C VAL A 159 -0.73 8.42 -16.64
N LYS A 160 -0.41 7.12 -16.61
CA LYS A 160 -1.09 6.13 -15.75
C LYS A 160 -0.86 6.39 -14.25
N GLU A 161 0.28 6.98 -13.89
CA GLU A 161 0.70 7.24 -12.51
C GLU A 161 0.26 8.65 -12.05
N ARG A 162 -0.23 9.51 -12.96
CA ARG A 162 -0.78 10.85 -12.63
C ARG A 162 -2.24 10.82 -12.17
N SER A 163 -2.89 9.67 -12.13
CA SER A 163 -4.29 9.55 -11.71
C SER A 163 -4.41 9.40 -10.19
N GLU A 164 -5.26 10.21 -9.55
CA GLU A 164 -5.61 10.09 -8.12
C GLU A 164 -6.24 8.74 -7.75
N LEU A 165 -6.81 8.05 -8.74
CA LEU A 165 -7.42 6.73 -8.54
C LEU A 165 -6.38 5.60 -8.58
N ASN A 166 -5.13 5.90 -8.95
CA ASN A 166 -4.05 4.92 -8.93
C ASN A 166 -3.48 4.82 -7.51
N PRO A 167 -3.48 3.64 -6.87
CA PRO A 167 -2.87 3.44 -5.56
C PRO A 167 -1.37 3.74 -5.52
N ASN A 168 -0.70 3.79 -6.67
CA ASN A 168 0.68 4.23 -6.85
C ASN A 168 0.72 5.58 -7.58
N SER A 169 0.03 6.60 -7.08
CA SER A 169 0.01 7.93 -7.68
C SER A 169 1.34 8.68 -7.45
N ASP A 170 1.91 9.24 -8.51
CA ASP A 170 3.10 10.12 -8.49
C ASP A 170 2.71 11.61 -8.42
N LEU A 171 1.64 11.95 -7.71
CA LEU A 171 1.24 13.35 -7.51
C LEU A 171 2.15 14.08 -6.51
N ASP A 172 2.72 13.31 -5.58
CA ASP A 172 3.61 13.77 -4.52
C ASP A 172 4.74 12.73 -4.32
N TRP A 173 5.81 13.11 -3.64
CA TRP A 173 7.00 12.28 -3.43
C TRP A 173 6.82 11.21 -2.35
N HIS A 174 5.75 11.30 -1.54
CA HIS A 174 5.41 10.34 -0.48
C HIS A 174 6.58 9.96 0.45
N THR A 175 7.48 10.91 0.74
CA THR A 175 8.72 10.68 1.53
C THR A 175 8.51 10.23 2.97
N LEU A 176 7.30 10.42 3.51
CA LEU A 176 6.91 9.97 4.85
C LEU A 176 6.59 8.47 4.92
N SER A 177 6.32 7.83 3.79
CA SER A 177 5.88 6.44 3.74
C SER A 177 7.00 5.52 3.25
N LEU A 178 7.34 4.51 4.05
CA LEU A 178 8.31 3.47 3.65
C LEU A 178 7.71 2.50 2.61
N TYR A 179 6.39 2.32 2.61
CA TYR A 179 5.67 1.41 1.73
C TYR A 179 4.43 2.09 1.14
N PRO A 180 4.00 1.71 -0.07
CA PRO A 180 2.74 2.20 -0.64
C PRO A 180 1.56 1.73 0.20
N LEU A 181 0.46 2.49 0.14
CA LEU A 181 -0.78 2.19 0.86
C LEU A 181 -1.33 0.80 0.49
N PHE A 182 -1.23 0.42 -0.78
CA PHE A 182 -1.61 -0.90 -1.28
C PHE A 182 -0.37 -1.63 -1.80
N GLN A 183 0.03 -2.69 -1.09
CA GLN A 183 1.13 -3.55 -1.52
C GLN A 183 0.60 -4.58 -2.50
N MET A 184 0.97 -4.40 -3.77
CA MET A 184 0.74 -5.42 -4.79
C MET A 184 1.66 -6.62 -4.51
N PRO A 185 1.19 -7.86 -4.73
CA PRO A 185 2.05 -9.04 -4.63
C PRO A 185 3.28 -8.89 -5.54
N GLY A 186 4.45 -9.23 -5.03
CA GLY A 186 5.72 -9.15 -5.78
C GLY A 186 6.46 -7.82 -5.63
N PRO A 187 7.48 -7.59 -6.49
CA PRO A 187 8.29 -6.39 -6.41
C PRO A 187 7.53 -5.17 -6.95
N ARG A 188 7.74 -4.02 -6.29
CA ARG A 188 7.20 -2.73 -6.73
C ARG A 188 7.72 -2.38 -8.11
N GLU A 189 6.83 -2.10 -9.06
CA GLU A 189 7.16 -1.78 -10.46
C GLU A 189 8.19 -2.76 -11.05
N GLN A 190 7.80 -4.03 -11.22
CA GLN A 190 8.75 -5.12 -11.57
C GLN A 190 9.56 -4.85 -12.84
N HIS A 191 9.02 -4.09 -13.79
CA HIS A 191 9.64 -3.82 -15.09
C HIS A 191 10.55 -2.59 -15.08
N CYS A 192 10.56 -1.82 -14.00
CA CYS A 192 11.31 -0.58 -13.88
C CYS A 192 12.63 -0.79 -13.14
N ASN A 193 13.74 -0.84 -13.88
CA ASN A 193 15.08 -1.00 -13.28
C ASN A 193 15.48 0.18 -12.37
N ASP A 194 14.95 1.36 -12.64
CA ASP A 194 15.19 2.62 -11.95
C ASP A 194 14.42 2.77 -10.62
N GLY A 195 13.53 1.82 -10.32
CA GLY A 195 12.76 1.80 -9.07
C GLY A 195 11.38 2.44 -9.18
N GLY A 196 10.96 2.94 -10.35
CA GLY A 196 9.60 3.50 -10.55
C GLY A 196 9.25 4.64 -9.60
N THR A 197 7.98 4.72 -9.18
CA THR A 197 7.41 5.73 -8.26
C THR A 197 8.15 5.81 -6.91
N PRO A 198 8.43 6.97 -6.27
CA PRO A 198 8.09 8.35 -6.64
C PRO A 198 9.02 8.96 -7.71
N GLY A 199 9.84 8.14 -8.39
CA GLY A 199 10.58 8.61 -9.56
C GLY A 199 11.89 9.35 -9.28
N TYR A 200 12.63 9.01 -8.22
CA TYR A 200 13.91 9.70 -7.90
C TYR A 200 14.93 9.72 -9.04
N TYR A 201 14.97 8.69 -9.89
CA TYR A 201 15.82 8.69 -11.07
C TYR A 201 15.25 9.54 -12.21
N ARG A 202 13.97 9.33 -12.56
CA ARG A 202 13.30 10.06 -13.67
C ARG A 202 13.22 11.57 -13.45
N GLU A 203 13.05 12.03 -12.21
CA GLU A 203 13.03 13.46 -11.86
C GLU A 203 14.44 14.05 -11.71
N GLY A 204 15.49 13.24 -11.84
CA GLY A 204 16.88 13.67 -11.74
C GLY A 204 17.37 13.92 -10.32
N PHE A 205 16.61 13.54 -9.28
CA PHE A 205 17.03 13.69 -7.88
C PHE A 205 18.37 13.02 -7.60
N LEU A 206 18.50 11.75 -7.98
CA LEU A 206 19.73 10.97 -7.76
C LEU A 206 20.92 11.55 -8.54
N THR A 207 20.66 12.05 -9.75
CA THR A 207 21.68 12.66 -10.61
C THR A 207 22.15 14.00 -10.04
N VAL A 208 21.24 14.85 -9.56
CA VAL A 208 21.57 16.12 -8.91
C VAL A 208 22.35 15.87 -7.62
N GLN A 209 21.91 14.93 -6.78
CA GLN A 209 22.62 14.56 -5.56
C GLN A 209 24.06 14.10 -5.87
N HIS A 210 24.21 13.18 -6.83
CA HIS A 210 25.53 12.70 -7.24
C HIS A 210 26.41 13.81 -7.85
N ALA A 211 25.83 14.78 -8.56
CA ALA A 211 26.57 15.92 -9.11
C ALA A 211 27.02 16.89 -8.00
N VAL A 212 26.15 17.21 -7.04
CA VAL A 212 26.47 18.06 -5.89
C VAL A 212 27.57 17.43 -5.04
N ASP A 213 27.45 16.13 -4.72
CA ASP A 213 28.48 15.42 -3.96
C ASP A 213 29.84 15.43 -4.70
N GLN A 214 29.84 15.22 -6.02
CA GLN A 214 31.07 15.29 -6.79
C GLN A 214 31.66 16.71 -6.83
N ALA A 215 30.82 17.75 -6.91
CA ALA A 215 31.26 19.14 -6.86
C ALA A 215 31.82 19.51 -5.48
N ILE A 216 31.22 19.04 -4.39
CA ILE A 216 31.77 19.20 -3.02
C ILE A 216 33.13 18.50 -2.91
N MET A 217 33.26 17.27 -3.41
CA MET A 217 34.55 16.56 -3.42
C MET A 217 35.63 17.33 -4.21
N ARG A 218 35.26 17.96 -5.34
CA ARG A 218 36.17 18.84 -6.10
C ARG A 218 36.57 20.08 -5.33
N ALA A 219 35.63 20.69 -4.60
CA ALA A 219 35.90 21.87 -3.76
C ALA A 219 36.96 21.57 -2.69
N TYR A 220 36.97 20.35 -2.14
CA TYR A 220 38.03 19.86 -1.24
C TYR A 220 39.34 19.44 -1.93
N LYS A 221 39.52 19.80 -3.20
CA LYS A 221 40.70 19.47 -4.00
C LYS A 221 40.96 17.97 -4.08
N ALA A 222 39.90 17.15 -4.11
CA ALA A 222 40.06 15.74 -4.44
C ALA A 222 40.69 15.60 -5.83
N ASP A 223 41.57 14.61 -5.99
CA ASP A 223 42.30 14.41 -7.23
C ASP A 223 41.33 14.23 -8.42
N SER A 224 41.41 15.14 -9.37
CA SER A 224 40.51 15.18 -10.54
C SER A 224 40.60 13.91 -11.40
N SER A 225 41.74 13.21 -11.33
CA SER A 225 41.94 11.93 -12.01
C SER A 225 41.11 10.81 -11.37
N LEU A 226 41.12 10.72 -10.03
CA LEU A 226 40.35 9.75 -9.25
C LEU A 226 38.84 9.95 -9.43
N LEU A 227 38.39 11.21 -9.46
CA LEU A 227 36.97 11.54 -9.66
C LEU A 227 36.47 11.19 -11.06
N LYS A 228 37.34 11.16 -12.08
CA LYS A 228 37.00 10.73 -13.44
C LYS A 228 37.00 9.20 -13.58
N GLN A 229 37.85 8.51 -12.82
CA GLN A 229 37.94 7.06 -12.84
C GLN A 229 36.82 6.37 -12.03
N THR A 230 36.30 7.05 -11.01
CA THR A 230 35.25 6.51 -10.13
C THR A 230 33.89 6.52 -10.84
N ARG A 231 33.35 5.32 -11.13
CA ARG A 231 32.02 5.14 -11.70
C ARG A 231 31.04 4.73 -10.61
N VAL A 232 30.04 5.58 -10.35
CA VAL A 232 28.93 5.27 -9.44
C VAL A 232 27.76 4.72 -10.26
N VAL A 233 27.33 3.51 -9.93
CA VAL A 233 26.14 2.88 -10.50
C VAL A 233 25.18 2.51 -9.38
N LEU A 234 23.89 2.56 -9.69
CA LEU A 234 22.83 2.12 -8.80
C LEU A 234 22.20 0.86 -9.36
N SER A 235 21.87 -0.07 -8.46
CA SER A 235 21.12 -1.27 -8.79
C SER A 235 20.13 -1.54 -7.68
N ARG A 236 18.92 -1.95 -8.05
CA ARG A 236 17.94 -2.44 -7.08
C ARG A 236 18.41 -3.78 -6.53
N PHE A 237 18.04 -4.06 -5.27
CA PHE A 237 18.21 -5.38 -4.71
C PHE A 237 17.34 -6.39 -5.48
N PRO A 238 17.84 -7.62 -5.71
CA PRO A 238 17.05 -8.66 -6.34
C PRO A 238 15.86 -9.03 -5.46
N TYR A 239 14.74 -9.34 -6.08
CA TYR A 239 13.53 -9.80 -5.38
C TYR A 239 13.45 -11.33 -5.45
N PRO A 240 13.10 -12.03 -4.37
CA PRO A 240 13.00 -13.50 -4.38
C PRO A 240 11.87 -13.99 -5.29
N ALA A 241 11.84 -15.30 -5.55
CA ALA A 241 10.73 -15.94 -6.25
C ALA A 241 9.39 -15.60 -5.59
N PHE A 242 8.36 -15.32 -6.40
CA PHE A 242 7.08 -14.84 -5.89
C PHE A 242 5.91 -15.26 -6.77
N ILE A 243 4.73 -15.31 -6.14
CA ILE A 243 3.48 -15.60 -6.81
C ILE A 243 2.71 -14.29 -6.95
N TYR A 244 2.42 -13.92 -8.20
CA TYR A 244 1.63 -12.74 -8.49
C TYR A 244 0.15 -13.11 -8.56
N ASP A 245 -0.56 -12.80 -7.47
CA ASP A 245 -1.98 -13.11 -7.31
C ASP A 245 -2.76 -11.94 -6.73
N VAL A 246 -3.30 -11.10 -7.62
CA VAL A 246 -4.08 -9.90 -7.24
C VAL A 246 -5.38 -10.28 -6.51
N PHE A 247 -5.88 -11.50 -6.70
CA PHE A 247 -7.12 -11.94 -6.08
C PHE A 247 -6.98 -12.08 -4.56
N VAL A 248 -5.81 -12.47 -4.06
CA VAL A 248 -5.53 -12.56 -2.61
C VAL A 248 -5.72 -11.20 -1.95
N LEU A 249 -5.21 -10.13 -2.55
CA LEU A 249 -5.37 -8.77 -2.04
C LEU A 249 -6.85 -8.34 -2.02
N ALA A 250 -7.60 -8.67 -3.08
CA ALA A 250 -9.03 -8.38 -3.16
C ALA A 250 -9.82 -9.14 -2.07
N ILE A 251 -9.53 -10.42 -1.86
CA ILE A 251 -10.14 -11.24 -0.81
C ILE A 251 -9.80 -10.71 0.57
N GLN A 252 -8.54 -10.37 0.85
CA GLN A 252 -8.12 -9.89 2.16
C GLN A 252 -8.98 -8.70 2.63
N ASN A 253 -9.33 -7.80 1.71
CA ASN A 253 -10.14 -6.63 2.01
C ASN A 253 -11.65 -6.91 1.97
N GLN A 254 -12.14 -7.76 1.06
CA GLN A 254 -13.58 -7.94 0.82
C GLN A 254 -14.21 -9.15 1.55
N LEU A 255 -13.40 -10.14 1.95
CA LEU A 255 -13.88 -11.35 2.62
C LEU A 255 -14.66 -11.03 3.92
N PRO A 256 -14.20 -10.13 4.82
CA PRO A 256 -14.94 -9.82 6.04
C PRO A 256 -16.34 -9.27 5.74
N LEU A 257 -16.43 -8.37 4.76
CA LEU A 257 -17.70 -7.78 4.35
C LEU A 257 -18.66 -8.86 3.80
N LEU A 258 -18.17 -9.72 2.90
CA LEU A 258 -18.98 -10.80 2.32
C LEU A 258 -19.44 -11.81 3.37
N LEU A 259 -18.59 -12.16 4.33
CA LEU A 259 -18.96 -13.05 5.43
C LEU A 259 -20.06 -12.40 6.28
N VAL A 260 -19.89 -11.14 6.70
CA VAL A 260 -20.91 -10.42 7.48
C VAL A 260 -22.25 -10.40 6.73
N LEU A 261 -22.24 -10.01 5.46
CA LEU A 261 -23.43 -10.00 4.61
C LEU A 261 -24.09 -11.38 4.54
N SER A 262 -23.31 -12.44 4.37
CA SER A 262 -23.84 -13.81 4.30
C SER A 262 -24.50 -14.29 5.60
N PHE A 263 -23.95 -13.92 6.76
CA PHE A 263 -24.47 -14.36 8.06
C PHE A 263 -25.54 -13.43 8.65
N THR A 264 -25.80 -12.26 8.05
CA THR A 264 -26.87 -11.35 8.51
C THR A 264 -28.25 -11.98 8.46
N TYR A 265 -28.56 -12.75 7.43
CA TYR A 265 -29.86 -13.43 7.33
C TYR A 265 -30.04 -14.47 8.46
N ILE A 266 -28.97 -15.20 8.78
CA ILE A 266 -28.97 -16.18 9.88
C ILE A 266 -29.20 -15.46 11.22
N SER A 267 -28.53 -14.33 11.47
CA SER A 267 -28.72 -13.58 12.71
C SER A 267 -30.15 -13.04 12.85
N LEU A 268 -30.77 -12.57 11.76
CA LEU A 268 -32.17 -12.13 11.75
C LEU A 268 -33.14 -13.27 12.07
N ASN A 269 -32.91 -14.47 11.53
CA ASN A 269 -33.78 -15.62 11.80
C ASN A 269 -33.66 -16.13 13.25
N ILE A 270 -32.45 -16.07 13.83
CA ILE A 270 -32.23 -16.38 15.25
C ILE A 270 -33.05 -15.42 16.12
N VAL A 271 -32.95 -14.11 15.85
CA VAL A 271 -33.72 -13.09 16.59
C VAL A 271 -35.21 -13.32 16.41
N ARG A 272 -35.67 -13.56 15.18
CA ARG A 272 -37.09 -13.86 14.89
C ARG A 272 -37.59 -15.04 15.70
N SER A 273 -36.82 -16.13 15.78
CA SER A 273 -37.20 -17.36 16.48
C SER A 273 -37.35 -17.13 17.99
N VAL A 274 -36.41 -16.39 18.58
CA VAL A 274 -36.44 -16.02 20.01
C VAL A 274 -37.57 -15.03 20.32
N VAL A 275 -37.78 -14.03 19.44
CA VAL A 275 -38.85 -13.04 19.59
C VAL A 275 -40.23 -13.70 19.45
N GLN A 276 -40.41 -14.59 18.48
CA GLN A 276 -41.67 -15.30 18.28
C GLN A 276 -42.04 -16.18 19.49
N GLU A 277 -41.04 -16.79 20.15
CA GLU A 277 -41.27 -17.52 21.39
C GLU A 277 -41.65 -16.59 22.56
N LYS A 278 -41.01 -15.42 22.65
CA LYS A 278 -41.34 -14.39 23.64
C LYS A 278 -42.75 -13.81 23.42
N GLU A 279 -43.11 -13.49 22.17
CA GLU A 279 -44.42 -12.93 21.79
C GLU A 279 -45.56 -13.87 22.19
N ARG A 280 -45.38 -15.18 21.94
CA ARG A 280 -46.35 -16.22 22.34
C ARG A 280 -46.32 -16.56 23.83
N LYS A 281 -45.46 -15.92 24.62
CA LYS A 281 -45.24 -16.16 26.05
C LYS A 281 -44.91 -17.62 26.40
N LEU A 282 -44.43 -18.40 25.43
CA LEU A 282 -44.14 -19.83 25.60
C LEU A 282 -43.03 -20.04 26.64
N LYS A 283 -42.05 -19.13 26.67
CA LYS A 283 -40.98 -19.15 27.67
C LYS A 283 -41.50 -19.01 29.10
N GLU A 284 -42.40 -18.05 29.35
CA GLU A 284 -42.96 -17.82 30.68
C GLU A 284 -43.88 -18.97 31.11
N TYR A 285 -44.64 -19.54 30.17
CA TYR A 285 -45.43 -20.74 30.42
C TYR A 285 -44.54 -21.92 30.88
N MET A 286 -43.43 -22.17 30.20
CA MET A 286 -42.49 -23.23 30.57
C MET A 286 -41.74 -22.95 31.87
N LYS A 287 -41.51 -21.68 32.19
CA LYS A 287 -40.96 -21.26 33.49
C LYS A 287 -41.95 -21.56 34.62
N MET A 288 -43.24 -21.33 34.41
CA MET A 288 -44.30 -21.72 35.36
C MET A 288 -44.40 -23.25 35.54
N MET A 289 -44.03 -24.04 34.53
CA MET A 289 -43.90 -25.50 34.61
C MET A 289 -42.62 -25.98 35.36
N GLY A 290 -41.82 -25.06 35.90
CA GLY A 290 -40.64 -25.39 36.72
C GLY A 290 -39.32 -25.51 35.95
N LEU A 291 -39.25 -25.06 34.69
CA LEU A 291 -37.98 -24.99 33.96
C LEU A 291 -37.16 -23.75 34.34
N SER A 292 -35.85 -23.93 34.50
CA SER A 292 -34.93 -22.84 34.83
C SER A 292 -34.59 -21.99 33.59
N ASN A 293 -34.42 -20.68 33.78
CA ASN A 293 -34.14 -19.73 32.69
C ASN A 293 -32.86 -20.07 31.90
N TRP A 294 -31.82 -20.56 32.59
CA TRP A 294 -30.54 -20.92 31.96
C TRP A 294 -30.68 -22.13 31.02
N LEU A 295 -31.59 -23.06 31.32
CA LEU A 295 -31.87 -24.20 30.43
C LEU A 295 -32.43 -23.75 29.07
N HIS A 296 -33.28 -22.73 29.07
CA HIS A 296 -33.84 -22.18 27.83
C HIS A 296 -32.77 -21.53 26.95
N TRP A 297 -31.89 -20.71 27.54
CA TRP A 297 -30.83 -20.03 26.80
C TRP A 297 -29.79 -21.01 26.27
N SER A 298 -29.37 -21.99 27.08
CA SER A 298 -28.43 -23.03 26.66
C SER A 298 -29.01 -23.92 25.55
N ALA A 299 -30.31 -24.25 25.60
CA ALA A 299 -30.95 -25.05 24.56
C ALA A 299 -31.06 -24.29 23.22
N TRP A 300 -31.37 -22.99 23.24
CA TRP A 300 -31.33 -22.17 22.03
C TRP A 300 -29.91 -22.00 21.49
N PHE A 301 -28.95 -21.71 22.37
CA PHE A 301 -27.55 -21.54 21.99
C PHE A 301 -27.00 -22.79 21.32
N LEU A 302 -27.11 -23.96 21.96
CA LEU A 302 -26.57 -25.21 21.41
C LEU A 302 -27.20 -25.55 20.07
N MET A 303 -28.51 -25.34 19.94
CA MET A 303 -29.23 -25.62 18.71
C MET A 303 -28.78 -24.71 17.57
N PHE A 304 -28.75 -23.39 17.76
CA PHE A 304 -28.24 -22.47 16.74
C PHE A 304 -26.76 -22.68 16.43
N PHE A 305 -25.95 -22.99 17.43
CA PHE A 305 -24.53 -23.29 17.26
C PHE A 305 -24.33 -24.50 16.33
N LEU A 306 -25.07 -25.59 16.54
CA LEU A 306 -24.99 -26.78 15.68
C LEU A 306 -25.43 -26.47 14.24
N PHE A 307 -26.50 -25.70 14.05
CA PHE A 307 -26.96 -25.31 12.71
C PHE A 307 -25.94 -24.41 11.99
N ILE A 308 -25.44 -23.37 12.65
CA ILE A 308 -24.41 -22.49 12.09
C ILE A 308 -23.13 -23.28 11.79
N SER A 309 -22.74 -24.21 12.66
CA SER A 309 -21.54 -25.02 12.49
C SER A 309 -21.57 -25.83 11.19
N ILE A 310 -22.73 -26.36 10.79
CA ILE A 310 -22.89 -27.06 9.51
C ILE A 310 -22.65 -26.10 8.34
N SER A 311 -23.27 -24.92 8.35
CA SER A 311 -23.08 -23.92 7.29
C SER A 311 -21.62 -23.45 7.21
N VAL A 312 -20.98 -23.18 8.36
CA VAL A 312 -19.58 -22.79 8.43
C VAL A 312 -18.68 -23.91 7.92
N PHE A 313 -18.94 -25.17 8.28
CA PHE A 313 -18.18 -26.32 7.78
C PHE A 313 -18.26 -26.44 6.25
N LEU A 314 -19.43 -26.24 5.65
CA LEU A 314 -19.58 -26.26 4.19
C LEU A 314 -18.86 -25.07 3.53
N VAL A 315 -18.97 -23.89 4.12
CA VAL A 315 -18.27 -22.68 3.65
C VAL A 315 -16.75 -22.85 3.71
N THR A 316 -16.20 -23.36 4.82
CA THR A 316 -14.76 -23.58 4.95
C THR A 316 -14.28 -24.65 3.99
N LEU A 317 -15.05 -25.73 3.82
CA LEU A 317 -14.76 -26.78 2.84
C LEU A 317 -14.70 -26.21 1.41
N LEU A 318 -15.66 -25.37 1.02
CA LEU A 318 -15.65 -24.72 -0.30
C LEU A 318 -14.49 -23.74 -0.49
N LEU A 319 -14.10 -23.00 0.55
CA LEU A 319 -13.00 -22.03 0.47
C LEU A 319 -11.62 -22.72 0.40
N CYS A 320 -11.45 -23.84 1.09
CA CYS A 320 -10.18 -24.58 1.17
C CYS A 320 -9.98 -25.59 0.02
N ILE A 321 -11.05 -26.08 -0.60
CA ILE A 321 -10.92 -27.03 -1.72
C ILE A 321 -10.38 -26.33 -2.97
N ARG A 322 -9.46 -27.01 -3.66
CA ARG A 322 -8.98 -26.60 -4.97
C ARG A 322 -10.05 -26.87 -6.02
N VAL A 323 -10.88 -25.88 -6.32
CA VAL A 323 -11.95 -25.97 -7.32
C VAL A 323 -11.43 -25.76 -8.75
N SER A 324 -10.24 -25.17 -8.93
CA SER A 324 -9.70 -24.82 -10.26
C SER A 324 -8.18 -25.03 -10.33
N PRO A 325 -7.58 -25.13 -11.53
CA PRO A 325 -6.12 -25.15 -11.69
C PRO A 325 -5.42 -23.90 -11.14
N ASN A 326 -6.17 -22.80 -10.95
CA ASN A 326 -5.69 -21.56 -10.32
C ASN A 326 -5.61 -21.67 -8.78
N GLY A 327 -5.86 -22.85 -8.20
CA GLY A 327 -5.79 -23.10 -6.75
C GLY A 327 -7.12 -22.98 -6.02
N ALA A 328 -7.05 -22.99 -4.69
CA ALA A 328 -8.18 -22.75 -3.79
C ALA A 328 -8.53 -21.24 -3.74
N VAL A 329 -9.64 -20.89 -3.10
CA VAL A 329 -10.02 -19.48 -2.89
C VAL A 329 -9.11 -18.85 -1.82
N LEU A 330 -8.77 -19.63 -0.79
CA LEU A 330 -7.75 -19.30 0.19
C LEU A 330 -6.49 -20.10 -0.16
N THR A 331 -5.55 -19.45 -0.83
CA THR A 331 -4.21 -19.99 -1.10
C THR A 331 -3.21 -19.23 -0.26
N HIS A 332 -2.31 -19.98 0.40
CA HIS A 332 -1.16 -19.58 1.22
C HIS A 332 -1.26 -18.27 2.01
#